data_AF-A0A1X3HFK6-F1
#
_entry.id   AF-A0A1X3HFK6-F1
#
_cell.length_a   1.000
_cell.length_b   1.000
_cell.length_c   1.000
_cell.angle_alpha   90.00
_cell.angle_beta   90.00
_cell.angle_gamma   90.00
#
_symmetry.space_group_name_H-M   'P 1'
#
loop_
_entity.id
_entity.type
_entity.pdbx_description
1 polymer ?
#
loop_
_entity_poly.entity_id
_entity_poly.type
_entity_poly.pdbx_seq_one_letter_code
_entity_poly.pdbx_strand_id
1 'polypeptide(L)' 'MKLHWALNEIARIPGQIRAQEREIHMLQRAGVATISAELPLSRMRAKVDDLCRERDALRKAASRQAIGPVDIQRT' A
#
# COMPACT_ATOMS: atom_id res chain seq x y z
N MET A 1 -4.46 8.68 -13.57
CA MET A 1 -4.42 9.39 -12.27
C MET A 1 -4.40 8.45 -11.06
N LYS A 2 -5.23 7.40 -11.01
CA LYS A 2 -5.32 6.50 -9.84
C LYS A 2 -4.06 5.66 -9.54
N LEU A 3 -3.36 5.15 -10.56
CA LEU A 3 -2.11 4.37 -10.37
C LEU A 3 -0.99 5.20 -9.75
N HIS A 4 -0.83 6.46 -10.19
CA HIS A 4 0.18 7.36 -9.64
C HIS A 4 -0.09 7.68 -8.16
N TRP A 5 -1.36 7.91 -7.80
CA TRP A 5 -1.76 8.08 -6.40
C TRP A 5 -1.41 6.85 -5.55
N ALA A 6 -1.73 5.64 -6.03
CA ALA A 6 -1.41 4.41 -5.30
C ALA A 6 0.10 4.23 -5.08
N LEU A 7 0.92 4.53 -6.09
CA LEU A 7 2.39 4.49 -5.98
C LEU A 7 2.91 5.51 -4.96
N ASN A 8 2.38 6.74 -4.97
CA ASN A 8 2.77 7.77 -4.01
C ASN A 8 2.39 7.41 -2.58
N GLU A 9 1.19 6.85 -2.35
CA GLU A 9 0.78 6.40 -1.02
C GLU A 9 1.64 5.23 -0.52
N ILE A 10 1.97 4.26 -1.37
CA ILE A 10 2.88 3.15 -1.03
C ILE A 10 4.27 3.68 -0.65
N ALA A 11 4.76 4.72 -1.31
CA ALA A 11 6.05 5.33 -0.98
C ALA A 11 6.02 6.09 0.36
N ARG A 12 4.87 6.70 0.71
CA ARG A 12 4.72 7.55 1.90
C ARG A 12 4.55 6.75 3.19
N ILE A 13 3.67 5.74 3.18
CA ILE A 13 3.27 5.02 4.41
C ILE A 13 4.43 4.35 5.16
N PRO A 14 5.48 3.78 4.52
CA PRO A 14 6.61 3.21 5.24
C PRO A 14 7.33 4.20 6.18
N GLY A 15 7.39 5.48 5.81
CA GLY A 15 7.93 6.53 6.69
C GLY A 15 7.09 6.73 7.96
N GLN A 16 5.76 6.63 7.80
CA GLN A 16 4.81 6.72 8.89
C GLN A 16 4.87 5.46 9.77
N ILE A 17 4.99 4.27 9.19
CA ILE A 17 5.13 3.00 9.92
C ILE A 17 6.34 3.07 10.86
N ARG A 18 7.50 3.50 10.33
CA ARG A 18 8.72 3.66 11.13
C ARG A 18 8.55 4.68 12.26
N ALA A 19 7.77 5.74 12.04
CA ALA A 19 7.48 6.72 13.09
C ALA A 19 6.60 6.12 14.20
N GLN A 20 5.56 5.37 13.83
CA GLN A 20 4.68 4.68 14.76
C GLN A 20 5.42 3.59 15.57
N GLU A 21 6.31 2.84 14.92
CA GLU A 21 7.16 1.84 15.59
C GLU A 21 8.11 2.49 16.61
N ARG A 22 8.65 3.68 16.31
CA ARG A 22 9.44 4.45 17.27
C ARG A 22 8.61 4.92 18.46
N GLU A 23 7.39 5.39 18.22
CA GLU A 23 6.47 5.79 19.29
C GLU A 23 6.13 4.61 20.22
N ILE A 24 5.75 3.47 19.65
CA ILE A 24 5.48 2.24 20.40
C ILE A 24 6.71 1.85 21.25
N HIS A 25 7.91 1.88 20.66
CA HIS A 25 9.13 1.55 21.39
C HIS A 25 9.42 2.52 22.54
N MET A 26 9.16 3.83 22.37
CA MET A 26 9.29 4.81 23.46
C MET A 26 8.28 4.53 24.58
N LEU A 27 7.04 4.22 24.25
CA LEU A 27 5.99 3.88 25.22
C LEU A 27 6.34 2.61 26.01
N GLN A 28 6.84 1.56 25.33
CA GLN A 28 7.30 0.33 25.96
C GLN A 28 8.43 0.60 26.97
N ARG A 29 9.41 1.42 26.58
CA ARG A 29 10.52 1.79 27.48
C ARG A 29 10.06 2.59 28.70
N ALA A 30 8.96 3.32 28.58
CA ALA A 30 8.33 4.05 29.68
C ALA A 30 7.39 3.18 30.53
N GLY A 31 7.21 1.90 30.19
CA GLY A 31 6.26 1.01 30.86
C GLY A 31 4.79 1.34 30.58
N VAL A 32 4.51 2.09 29.52
CA VAL A 32 3.15 2.48 29.13
C VAL A 32 2.56 1.41 28.21
N ALA A 33 1.32 1.01 28.47
CA ALA A 33 0.60 0.05 27.63
C ALA A 33 0.47 0.55 26.18
N THR A 34 0.83 -0.29 25.21
CA THR A 34 0.94 0.09 23.78
C THR A 34 -0.22 -0.37 22.91
N ILE A 35 -1.23 -1.04 23.47
CA ILE A 35 -2.37 -1.61 22.73
C ILE A 35 -3.02 -0.58 21.80
N SER A 36 -3.23 0.65 22.31
CA SER A 36 -3.84 1.74 21.54
C SER A 36 -2.95 2.24 20.39
N ALA A 37 -1.63 2.14 20.51
CA ALA A 37 -0.66 2.55 19.49
C ALA A 37 -0.39 1.45 18.44
N GLU A 38 -0.63 0.18 18.78
CA GLU A 38 -0.47 -0.98 17.88
C GLU A 38 -1.60 -1.11 16.86
N LEU A 39 -2.81 -0.67 17.21
CA LEU A 39 -3.96 -0.70 16.31
C LEU A 39 -3.76 0.18 15.06
N PRO A 40 -3.32 1.46 15.17
CA PRO A 40 -2.92 2.27 14.01
C PRO A 40 -1.82 1.62 13.18
N LEU A 41 -0.78 1.06 13.81
CA LEU A 41 0.32 0.39 13.10
C LEU A 41 -0.19 -0.76 12.24
N SER A 42 -1.11 -1.57 12.78
CA SER A 42 -1.72 -2.69 12.08
C SER A 42 -2.54 -2.22 10.86
N ARG A 43 -3.32 -1.14 11.01
CA ARG A 43 -4.09 -0.54 9.90
C ARG A 43 -3.20 0.02 8.81
N MET A 44 -2.07 0.63 9.16
CA MET A 44 -1.12 1.17 8.18
C MET A 44 -0.48 0.07 7.36
N ARG A 45 -0.12 -1.07 7.98
CA ARG A 45 0.40 -2.25 7.28
C ARG A 45 -0.65 -2.83 6.33
N ALA A 46 -1.88 -3.04 6.81
CA ALA A 46 -2.97 -3.52 5.97
C ALA A 46 -3.23 -2.58 4.76
N LYS A 47 -3.18 -1.27 4.97
CA LYS A 47 -3.33 -0.28 3.89
C LYS A 47 -2.25 -0.41 2.81
N VAL A 48 -1.00 -0.68 3.18
CA VAL A 48 0.08 -0.91 2.21
C VAL A 48 -0.17 -2.15 1.38
N ASP A 49 -0.62 -3.24 2.01
CA ASP A 49 -0.94 -4.49 1.31
C ASP A 49 -2.09 -4.29 0.31
N ASP A 50 -3.14 -3.57 0.72
CA ASP A 50 -4.28 -3.26 -0.16
C ASP A 50 -3.89 -2.36 -1.32
N LEU A 51 -3.05 -1.33 -1.08
CA LEU A 51 -2.52 -0.49 -2.15
C LEU A 51 -1.62 -1.27 -3.12
N CYS A 52 -0.85 -2.24 -2.64
CA CYS A 52 -0.05 -3.12 -3.50
C CYS A 52 -0.95 -3.94 -4.43
N ARG A 53 -2.01 -4.55 -3.89
CA ARG A 53 -3.02 -5.28 -4.68
C ARG A 53 -3.70 -4.37 -5.70
N GLU A 54 -4.07 -3.16 -5.31
CA GLU A 54 -4.71 -2.18 -6.18
C GLU A 54 -3.77 -1.73 -7.32
N ARG A 55 -2.49 -1.44 -7.01
CA ARG A 55 -1.46 -1.14 -8.01
C ARG A 55 -1.34 -2.26 -9.04
N ASP A 56 -1.32 -3.50 -8.59
CA ASP A 56 -1.15 -4.66 -9.48
C ASP A 56 -2.38 -4.87 -10.37
N ALA A 57 -3.59 -4.67 -9.84
CA ALA A 57 -4.82 -4.66 -10.63
C ALA A 57 -4.84 -3.53 -11.67
N LEU A 58 -4.40 -2.32 -11.30
CA LEU A 58 -4.33 -1.17 -12.19
C LEU A 58 -3.29 -1.37 -13.30
N ARG A 59 -2.14 -1.96 -12.98
CA ARG A 59 -1.11 -2.31 -13.98
C ARG A 59 -1.62 -3.36 -14.96
N LYS A 60 -2.30 -4.39 -14.47
CA LYS A 60 -2.91 -5.43 -15.32
C LYS A 60 -4.02 -4.85 -16.23
N ALA A 61 -4.83 -3.94 -15.71
CA ALA A 61 -5.86 -3.26 -16.50
C ALA A 61 -5.24 -2.38 -17.59
N ALA A 62 -4.15 -1.67 -17.28
CA ALA A 62 -3.41 -0.86 -18.24
C ALA A 62 -2.74 -1.72 -19.33
N SER A 63 -2.10 -2.83 -18.96
CA SER A 63 -1.49 -3.74 -19.93
C SER A 63 -2.52 -4.41 -20.82
N ARG A 64 -3.68 -4.80 -20.28
CA ARG A 64 -4.78 -5.38 -21.08
C ARG A 64 -5.38 -4.38 -22.08
N GLN A 65 -5.36 -3.09 -21.79
CA GLN A 65 -5.76 -2.05 -22.75
C GLN A 65 -4.70 -1.79 -23.82
N ALA A 66 -3.41 -1.90 -23.48
CA ALA A 66 -2.31 -1.74 -24.42
C ALA A 66 -2.25 -2.90 -25.44
N ILE A 67 -2.67 -4.10 -25.03
CA ILE A 67 -2.82 -5.26 -25.90
C ILE A 67 -4.29 -5.26 -26.39
N GLY A 68 -4.63 -4.37 -27.33
CA GLY A 68 -5.93 -4.37 -28.00
C GLY A 68 -6.21 -5.72 -28.68
N PRO A 69 -7.46 -6.02 -29.08
CA PRO A 69 -7.76 -7.25 -29.80
C PRO A 69 -6.87 -7.28 -31.05
N VAL A 70 -5.94 -8.23 -31.10
CA VAL A 70 -5.32 -8.58 -32.36
C VAL A 70 -6.47 -9.14 -33.18
N ASP A 71 -7.01 -8.31 -34.08
CA ASP A 71 -7.88 -8.78 -35.14
C ASP A 71 -7.05 -9.77 -35.96
N ILE A 72 -7.16 -11.04 -35.57
CA ILE A 72 -6.69 -12.17 -36.37
C ILE A 72 -7.67 -12.23 -37.54
N GLN A 73 -7.47 -11.36 -38.52
CA GLN A 73 -8.17 -11.44 -39.80
C GLN A 73 -7.77 -12.78 -40.44
N ARG A 74 -8.65 -13.74 -40.22
CA ARG A 74 -8.81 -14.98 -40.94
C ARG A 74 -9.26 -14.64 -42.35
N THR A 75 -8.35 -14.69 -43.33
CA THR A 75 -8.48 -15.25 -44.70
C THR A 75 -7.29 -14.83 -45.56
#